data_AF-A0AAE3MJ01-F1
#
_entry.id   AF-A0AAE3MJ01-F1
#
_cell.length_a   1.000
_cell.length_b   1.000
_cell.length_c   1.000
_cell.angle_alpha   90.00
_cell.angle_beta   90.00
_cell.angle_gamma   90.00
#
_symmetry.space_group_name_H-M   'P 1'
#
loop_
_entity.id
_entity.type
_entity.pdbx_description
1 polymer ?
#
loop_
_entity_poly.entity_id
_entity_poly.type
_entity_poly.pdbx_seq_one_letter_code
_entity_poly.pdbx_strand_id
1 'polypeptide(L)'
;MMEMKMEVYGTGLTKMNLMKILLVALSFFSLACEDESDTREYPDINRELAIRDFEETLKEAGESLGALMGSQSSALNAGKNLKKEGKEWGQQMQGILQPAVVASRKLLETYGISESFITRELGVSDDPRLVLVGIWIAKSERQGLQAQHAYQAQHADFSFFLQDNTLIGGSQDWMDCMLVAVGVDAIIEFAKGNVTEAIAKKAIRKIASRTLGWVGVALALYEYGNCMGWY
;
A
#
# COMPACT_ATOMS: atom_id res chain seq x y z
N MET A 1 -3.20 -56.31 38.21
CA MET A 1 -2.40 -56.75 37.05
C MET A 1 -3.41 -57.24 36.00
N MET A 2 -3.87 -56.35 35.13
CA MET A 2 -4.91 -56.62 34.12
C MET A 2 -4.26 -56.48 32.75
N GLU A 3 -4.14 -57.59 32.02
CA GLU A 3 -3.72 -57.61 30.64
C GLU A 3 -4.90 -57.24 29.73
N MET A 4 -4.82 -56.08 29.08
CA MET A 4 -5.72 -55.71 28.00
C MET A 4 -5.17 -56.27 26.69
N LYS A 5 -5.85 -57.27 26.13
CA LYS A 5 -5.64 -57.72 24.75
C LYS A 5 -6.33 -56.77 23.79
N MET A 6 -5.54 -56.14 22.93
CA MET A 6 -6.02 -55.29 21.84
C MET A 6 -6.14 -56.14 20.58
N GLU A 7 -7.38 -56.48 20.20
CA GLU A 7 -7.66 -57.15 18.92
C GLU A 7 -7.62 -56.13 17.77
N VAL A 8 -6.79 -56.42 16.76
CA VAL A 8 -6.59 -55.58 15.57
C VAL A 8 -7.66 -55.92 14.54
N TYR A 9 -8.68 -55.06 14.42
CA TYR A 9 -9.73 -55.14 13.41
C TYR A 9 -9.41 -54.29 12.17
N GLY A 10 -9.42 -54.93 10.98
CA GLY A 10 -9.79 -54.31 9.70
C GLY A 10 -8.68 -53.61 8.89
N THR A 11 -8.08 -54.33 7.94
CA THR A 11 -6.97 -53.86 7.07
C THR A 11 -7.38 -53.23 5.72
N GLY A 12 -8.67 -53.03 5.42
CA GLY A 12 -9.10 -52.59 4.08
C GLY A 12 -9.69 -51.18 3.98
N LEU A 13 -10.49 -50.76 4.97
CA LEU A 13 -11.37 -49.58 4.82
C LEU A 13 -10.88 -48.32 5.54
N THR A 14 -9.78 -48.41 6.30
CA THR A 14 -9.27 -47.32 7.14
C THR A 14 -8.24 -46.44 6.43
N LYS A 15 -7.51 -46.95 5.43
CA LYS A 15 -6.46 -46.18 4.74
C LYS A 15 -6.98 -45.00 3.92
N MET A 16 -8.16 -45.13 3.29
CA MET A 16 -8.71 -44.07 2.43
C MET A 16 -9.29 -42.88 3.24
N ASN A 17 -9.79 -43.14 4.44
CA ASN A 17 -10.29 -42.07 5.33
C ASN A 17 -9.16 -41.39 6.12
N LEU A 18 -8.10 -42.11 6.45
CA LEU A 18 -6.95 -41.55 7.17
C LEU A 18 -6.23 -40.45 6.35
N MET A 19 -6.07 -40.65 5.03
CA MET A 19 -5.46 -39.66 4.13
C MET A 19 -6.27 -38.36 4.05
N LYS A 20 -7.61 -38.46 4.05
CA LYS A 20 -8.50 -37.28 4.00
C LYS A 20 -8.47 -36.51 5.32
N ILE A 21 -8.47 -37.22 6.45
CA ILE A 21 -8.32 -36.61 7.78
C ILE A 21 -6.95 -35.92 7.90
N LEU A 22 -5.89 -36.52 7.35
CA LEU A 22 -4.55 -35.91 7.32
C LEU A 22 -4.51 -34.63 6.47
N LEU A 23 -5.15 -34.62 5.30
CA LEU A 23 -5.24 -33.44 4.43
C LEU A 23 -6.05 -32.31 5.08
N VAL A 24 -7.16 -32.64 5.74
CA VAL A 24 -7.97 -31.68 6.49
C VAL A 24 -7.19 -31.14 7.70
N ALA A 25 -6.52 -32.00 8.46
CA ALA A 25 -5.66 -31.58 9.57
C ALA A 25 -4.51 -30.66 9.11
N LEU A 26 -3.83 -31.00 8.00
CA LEU A 26 -2.78 -30.15 7.39
C LEU A 26 -3.30 -28.77 6.97
N SER A 27 -4.55 -28.68 6.52
CA SER A 27 -5.16 -27.38 6.22
C SER A 27 -5.43 -26.53 7.46
N PHE A 28 -5.77 -27.14 8.60
CA PHE A 28 -5.92 -26.42 9.88
C PHE A 28 -4.59 -26.00 10.50
N PHE A 29 -3.51 -26.79 10.36
CA PHE A 29 -2.17 -26.39 10.81
C PHE A 29 -1.61 -25.21 10.02
N SER A 30 -2.05 -25.00 8.78
CA SER A 30 -1.67 -23.82 7.98
C SER A 30 -2.37 -22.53 8.44
N LEU A 31 -3.48 -22.65 9.17
CA LEU A 31 -4.22 -21.52 9.74
C LEU A 31 -3.81 -21.22 11.19
N ALA A 32 -3.21 -22.18 11.91
CA ALA A 32 -2.79 -22.01 13.30
C ALA A 32 -1.43 -21.32 13.49
N CYS A 33 -0.76 -20.93 12.40
CA CYS A 33 0.47 -20.13 12.41
C CYS A 33 0.20 -18.65 12.04
N GLU A 34 -0.96 -18.11 12.40
CA GLU A 34 -1.08 -16.65 12.55
C GLU A 34 -0.39 -16.27 13.85
N ASP A 35 0.80 -15.69 13.66
CA ASP A 35 1.74 -15.24 14.68
C ASP A 35 1.05 -14.36 15.73
N GLU A 36 1.11 -14.84 16.97
CA GLU A 36 0.53 -14.23 18.15
C GLU A 36 1.40 -13.03 18.58
N SER A 37 1.14 -11.85 18.01
CA SER A 37 1.55 -10.57 18.61
C SER A 37 0.77 -9.37 18.05
N ASP A 38 -0.55 -9.49 17.94
CA ASP A 38 -1.42 -8.32 17.71
C ASP A 38 -1.62 -7.56 19.04
N THR A 39 -0.52 -7.07 19.64
CA THR A 39 -0.61 -5.91 20.51
C THR A 39 -1.10 -4.78 19.63
N ARG A 40 -2.42 -4.55 19.64
CA ARG A 40 -3.07 -3.34 19.11
C ARG A 40 -2.51 -2.15 19.89
N GLU A 41 -1.35 -1.71 19.45
CA GLU A 41 -0.68 -0.50 19.85
C GLU A 41 -1.65 0.64 19.52
N TYR A 42 -2.08 1.37 20.56
CA TYR A 42 -2.89 2.58 20.40
C TYR A 42 -2.27 3.45 19.29
N PRO A 43 -3.07 4.11 18.42
CA PRO A 43 -2.51 4.91 17.34
C PRO A 43 -1.50 5.91 17.90
N ASP A 44 -0.24 5.68 17.56
CA ASP A 44 0.86 6.54 17.97
C ASP A 44 0.58 7.93 17.40
N ILE A 45 0.43 8.91 18.29
CA ILE A 45 0.17 10.31 17.93
C ILE A 45 1.23 10.80 16.92
N ASN A 46 2.45 10.28 17.00
CA ASN A 46 3.52 10.61 16.05
C ASN A 46 3.22 10.08 14.64
N ARG A 47 2.59 8.91 14.49
CA ARG A 47 2.20 8.34 13.19
C ARG A 47 1.12 9.19 12.53
N GLU A 48 0.06 9.55 13.27
CA GLU A 48 -1.02 10.38 12.71
C GLU A 48 -0.51 11.78 12.30
N LEU A 49 0.37 12.38 13.10
CA LEU A 49 1.02 13.65 12.75
C LEU A 49 1.89 13.52 11.50
N ALA A 50 2.67 12.44 11.38
CA ALA A 50 3.50 12.20 10.21
C ALA A 50 2.68 11.92 8.94
N ILE A 51 1.56 11.21 9.05
CA ILE A 51 0.61 11.01 7.95
C ILE A 51 0.07 12.35 7.47
N ARG A 52 -0.37 13.21 8.40
CA ARG A 52 -0.92 14.53 8.05
C ARG A 52 0.12 15.44 7.39
N ASP A 53 1.33 15.51 7.94
CA ASP A 53 2.46 16.27 7.38
C ASP A 53 2.80 15.79 5.96
N PHE A 54 2.78 14.48 5.75
CA PHE A 54 2.97 13.88 4.45
C PHE A 54 1.83 14.21 3.48
N GLU A 55 0.56 14.08 3.88
CA GLU A 55 -0.59 14.38 3.01
C GLU A 55 -0.63 15.86 2.57
N GLU A 56 -0.28 16.78 3.47
CA GLU A 56 -0.16 18.21 3.17
C GLU A 56 0.95 18.48 2.15
N THR A 57 2.16 17.97 2.41
CA THR A 57 3.31 18.08 1.50
C THR A 57 3.02 17.46 0.13
N LEU A 58 2.32 16.33 0.11
CA LEU A 58 1.94 15.63 -1.10
C LEU A 58 0.95 16.44 -1.95
N LYS A 59 -0.03 17.07 -1.30
CA LYS A 59 -1.01 17.93 -1.97
C LYS A 59 -0.33 19.14 -2.59
N GLU A 60 0.56 19.82 -1.85
CA GLU A 60 1.34 20.96 -2.37
C GLU A 60 2.21 20.57 -3.57
N ALA A 61 2.85 19.39 -3.51
CA ALA A 61 3.62 18.85 -4.62
C ALA A 61 2.70 18.55 -5.83
N GLY A 62 1.53 17.95 -5.59
CA GLY A 62 0.54 17.66 -6.63
C GLY A 62 0.01 18.91 -7.33
N GLU A 63 -0.36 19.96 -6.59
CA GLU A 63 -0.80 21.25 -7.16
C GLU A 63 0.32 21.91 -7.98
N SER A 64 1.56 21.88 -7.47
CA SER A 64 2.74 22.39 -8.18
C SER A 64 3.01 21.63 -9.48
N LEU A 65 2.85 20.30 -9.47
CA LEU A 65 2.92 19.46 -10.67
C LEU A 65 1.81 19.80 -11.65
N GLY A 66 0.57 20.00 -11.17
CA GLY A 66 -0.56 20.41 -11.99
C GLY A 66 -0.28 21.70 -12.75
N ALA A 67 0.23 22.72 -12.05
CA ALA A 67 0.63 23.99 -12.66
C ALA A 67 1.76 23.82 -13.69
N LEU A 68 2.79 23.02 -13.37
CA LEU A 68 3.90 22.74 -14.27
C LEU A 68 3.42 22.02 -15.55
N MET A 69 2.61 20.98 -15.41
CA MET A 69 2.08 20.17 -16.51
C MET A 69 1.15 20.99 -17.41
N GLY A 70 0.30 21.84 -16.82
CA GLY A 70 -0.56 22.76 -17.57
C GLY A 70 0.25 23.76 -18.42
N SER A 71 1.36 24.27 -17.89
CA SER A 71 2.24 25.19 -18.63
C SER A 71 3.01 24.51 -19.77
N GLN A 72 3.40 23.24 -19.61
CA GLN A 72 4.22 22.53 -20.59
C GLN A 72 3.44 21.87 -21.72
N SER A 73 2.16 21.53 -21.53
CA SER A 73 1.29 21.03 -22.61
C SER A 73 1.32 21.93 -23.85
N SER A 74 1.35 23.25 -23.64
CA SER A 74 1.45 24.25 -24.70
C SER A 74 2.81 24.26 -25.41
N ALA A 75 3.89 23.90 -24.71
CA ALA A 75 5.25 23.88 -25.24
C ALA A 75 5.58 22.60 -26.02
N LEU A 76 5.07 21.44 -25.59
CA LEU A 76 5.27 20.17 -26.28
C LEU A 76 4.63 20.14 -27.68
N ASN A 77 3.48 20.81 -27.83
CA ASN A 77 2.83 20.98 -29.14
C ASN A 77 3.63 21.85 -30.12
N ALA A 78 4.64 22.59 -29.65
CA ALA A 78 5.47 23.47 -30.48
C ALA A 78 6.72 22.78 -31.10
N GLY A 79 6.87 21.45 -30.92
CA GLY A 79 7.88 20.66 -31.65
C GLY A 79 9.34 20.96 -31.30
N LYS A 80 9.62 21.41 -30.07
CA LYS A 80 10.98 21.72 -29.60
C LYS A 80 11.82 20.47 -29.29
N ASN A 81 13.12 20.70 -29.14
CA ASN A 81 14.19 19.70 -29.05
C ASN A 81 14.12 18.89 -27.72
N LEU A 82 13.39 17.77 -27.77
CA LEU A 82 13.00 16.93 -26.62
C LEU A 82 14.15 16.47 -25.70
N LYS A 83 15.38 16.34 -26.19
CA LYS A 83 16.52 15.84 -25.37
C LYS A 83 17.01 16.82 -24.32
N LYS A 84 17.05 18.12 -24.62
CA LYS A 84 17.53 19.14 -23.66
C LYS A 84 16.44 19.46 -22.64
N GLU A 85 15.19 19.52 -23.12
CA GLU A 85 14.01 19.75 -22.28
C GLU A 85 13.79 18.61 -21.28
N GLY A 86 14.04 17.35 -21.65
CA GLY A 86 13.89 16.22 -20.73
C GLY A 86 14.77 16.28 -19.48
N LYS A 87 15.99 16.84 -19.57
CA LYS A 87 16.89 16.98 -18.42
C LYS A 87 16.46 18.11 -17.49
N GLU A 88 16.10 19.26 -18.05
CA GLU A 88 15.58 20.40 -17.29
C GLU A 88 14.26 20.02 -16.60
N TRP A 89 13.42 19.26 -17.30
CA TRP A 89 12.15 18.76 -16.76
C TRP A 89 12.36 17.78 -15.61
N GLY A 90 13.27 16.83 -15.74
CA GLY A 90 13.63 15.93 -14.64
C GLY A 90 14.11 16.66 -13.38
N GLN A 91 14.85 17.77 -13.54
CA GLN A 91 15.30 18.60 -12.41
C GLN A 91 14.15 19.39 -11.79
N GLN A 92 13.21 19.91 -12.59
CA GLN A 92 12.01 20.58 -12.07
C GLN A 92 11.14 19.61 -11.27
N MET A 93 10.90 18.41 -11.82
CA MET A 93 10.16 17.35 -11.14
C MET A 93 10.84 16.92 -9.85
N GLN A 94 12.16 16.81 -9.85
CA GLN A 94 12.92 16.54 -8.63
C GLN A 94 12.72 17.65 -7.59
N GLY A 95 12.83 18.91 -7.98
CA GLY A 95 12.62 20.05 -7.06
C GLY A 95 11.23 20.06 -6.42
N ILE A 96 10.20 19.73 -7.20
CA ILE A 96 8.81 19.68 -6.71
C ILE A 96 8.56 18.46 -5.81
N LEU A 97 9.13 17.29 -6.14
CA LEU A 97 8.91 16.06 -5.39
C LEU A 97 9.81 15.91 -4.16
N GLN A 98 10.93 16.63 -4.09
CA GLN A 98 11.90 16.47 -3.00
C GLN A 98 11.28 16.65 -1.60
N PRO A 99 10.40 17.64 -1.34
CA PRO A 99 9.72 17.75 -0.06
C PRO A 99 8.88 16.52 0.27
N ALA A 100 8.13 15.98 -0.70
CA ALA A 100 7.31 14.80 -0.52
C ALA A 100 8.17 13.55 -0.23
N VAL A 101 9.35 13.41 -0.85
CA VAL A 101 10.31 12.33 -0.55
C VAL A 101 10.79 12.41 0.90
N VAL A 102 11.12 13.61 1.38
CA VAL A 102 11.55 13.83 2.76
C VAL A 102 10.41 13.52 3.73
N ALA A 103 9.19 13.94 3.43
CA ALA A 103 8.02 13.64 4.25
C ALA A 103 7.69 12.13 4.27
N SER A 104 7.80 11.44 3.12
CA SER A 104 7.62 9.98 3.05
C SER A 104 8.63 9.23 3.90
N ARG A 105 9.89 9.67 3.92
CA ARG A 105 10.91 9.08 4.77
C ARG A 105 10.59 9.24 6.25
N LYS A 106 10.27 10.46 6.69
CA LYS A 106 9.86 10.72 8.08
C LYS A 106 8.68 9.85 8.46
N LEU A 107 7.70 9.71 7.56
CA LEU A 107 6.58 8.79 7.74
C LEU A 107 7.07 7.36 7.94
N LEU A 108 7.91 6.83 7.06
CA LEU A 108 8.46 5.47 7.16
C LEU A 108 9.25 5.22 8.47
N GLU A 109 9.95 6.22 8.97
CA GLU A 109 10.66 6.13 10.27
C GLU A 109 9.69 5.88 11.43
N THR A 110 8.47 6.46 11.40
CA THR A 110 7.42 6.19 12.40
C THR A 110 6.88 4.76 12.35
N TYR A 111 7.16 4.02 11.27
CA TYR A 111 6.86 2.59 11.09
C TYR A 111 8.07 1.69 11.39
N GLY A 112 9.14 2.24 11.99
CA GLY A 112 10.36 1.49 12.32
C GLY A 112 11.27 1.21 11.11
N ILE A 113 10.98 1.79 9.95
CA ILE A 113 11.76 1.53 8.73
C ILE A 113 12.97 2.46 8.71
N SER A 114 14.12 1.89 9.04
CA SER A 114 15.37 2.65 9.06
C SER A 114 15.83 3.11 7.67
N GLU A 115 16.52 4.25 7.62
CA GLU A 115 17.26 4.75 6.45
C GLU A 115 18.20 3.70 5.81
N SER A 116 18.80 2.85 6.64
CA SER A 116 19.69 1.77 6.17
C SER A 116 18.94 0.70 5.37
N PHE A 117 17.67 0.46 5.68
CA PHE A 117 16.81 -0.44 4.93
C PHE A 117 16.43 0.20 3.60
N ILE A 118 16.00 1.45 3.62
CA ILE A 118 15.63 2.22 2.42
C ILE A 118 16.79 2.24 1.42
N THR A 119 17.98 2.63 1.87
CA THR A 119 19.18 2.70 1.02
C THR A 119 19.56 1.34 0.45
N ARG A 120 19.39 0.26 1.22
CA ARG A 120 19.70 -1.10 0.76
C ARG A 120 18.74 -1.57 -0.34
N GLU A 121 17.46 -1.27 -0.23
CA GLU A 121 16.44 -1.76 -1.16
C GLU A 121 16.28 -0.85 -2.39
N LEU A 122 16.44 0.47 -2.23
CA LEU A 122 16.27 1.45 -3.31
C LEU A 122 17.60 1.89 -3.94
N GLY A 123 18.72 1.63 -3.27
CA GLY A 123 20.07 2.05 -3.69
C GLY A 123 20.43 3.48 -3.26
N VAL A 124 19.44 4.33 -3.00
CA VAL A 124 19.61 5.71 -2.52
C VAL A 124 18.55 6.04 -1.47
N SER A 125 18.88 6.93 -0.54
CA SER A 125 17.99 7.37 0.52
C SER A 125 16.94 8.38 0.03
N ASP A 126 17.27 9.17 -0.99
CA ASP A 126 16.38 10.20 -1.58
C ASP A 126 15.68 9.69 -2.84
N ASP A 127 15.19 8.46 -2.79
CA ASP A 127 14.55 7.86 -3.94
C ASP A 127 13.13 8.42 -4.15
N PRO A 128 12.76 8.92 -5.35
CA PRO A 128 11.41 9.45 -5.61
C PRO A 128 10.31 8.41 -5.36
N ARG A 129 10.62 7.12 -5.50
CA ARG A 129 9.65 6.03 -5.32
C ARG A 129 9.11 5.96 -3.89
N LEU A 130 9.81 6.57 -2.93
CA LEU A 130 9.33 6.73 -1.56
C LEU A 130 8.02 7.50 -1.48
N VAL A 131 7.76 8.45 -2.39
CA VAL A 131 6.49 9.19 -2.44
C VAL A 131 5.33 8.23 -2.60
N LEU A 132 5.43 7.27 -3.53
CA LEU A 132 4.37 6.29 -3.77
C LEU A 132 4.18 5.34 -2.59
N VAL A 133 5.28 4.96 -1.91
CA VAL A 133 5.19 4.18 -0.67
C VAL A 133 4.47 4.99 0.41
N GLY A 134 4.77 6.27 0.55
CA GLY A 134 4.11 7.17 1.50
C GLY A 134 2.61 7.30 1.22
N ILE A 135 2.21 7.49 -0.04
CA ILE A 135 0.79 7.52 -0.45
C ILE A 135 0.10 6.25 0.01
N TRP A 136 0.72 5.10 -0.29
CA TRP A 136 0.16 3.81 0.08
C TRP A 136 -0.05 3.67 1.59
N ILE A 137 0.98 3.94 2.40
CA ILE A 137 0.91 3.84 3.86
C ILE A 137 -0.17 4.77 4.44
N ALA A 138 -0.12 6.05 4.06
CA ALA A 138 -1.04 7.06 4.56
C ALA A 138 -2.49 6.65 4.30
N LYS A 139 -2.78 6.12 3.11
CA LYS A 139 -4.14 5.74 2.75
C LYS A 139 -4.59 4.40 3.29
N SER A 140 -3.71 3.39 3.41
CA SER A 140 -4.07 2.12 4.05
C SER A 140 -4.40 2.31 5.53
N GLU A 141 -3.72 3.22 6.23
CA GLU A 141 -4.05 3.56 7.63
C GLU A 141 -5.43 4.21 7.76
N ARG A 142 -5.72 5.19 6.90
CA ARG A 142 -7.05 5.84 6.87
C ARG A 142 -8.16 4.82 6.63
N GLN A 143 -7.94 3.84 5.75
CA GLN A 143 -8.89 2.75 5.51
C GLN A 143 -9.02 1.80 6.71
N GLY A 144 -7.90 1.43 7.34
CA GLY A 144 -7.92 0.59 8.55
C GLY A 144 -8.77 1.21 9.67
N LEU A 145 -8.59 2.52 9.90
CA LEU A 145 -9.40 3.29 10.85
C LEU A 145 -10.88 3.32 10.46
N GLN A 146 -11.20 3.59 9.19
CA GLN A 146 -12.59 3.62 8.71
C GLN A 146 -13.27 2.24 8.79
N ALA A 147 -12.56 1.16 8.44
CA ALA A 147 -13.04 -0.21 8.55
C ALA A 147 -13.29 -0.60 10.01
N GLN A 148 -12.48 -0.13 10.95
CA GLN A 148 -12.68 -0.36 12.38
C GLN A 148 -13.91 0.39 12.92
N HIS A 149 -14.15 1.63 12.48
CA HIS A 149 -15.37 2.36 12.80
C HIS A 149 -16.63 1.73 12.17
N ALA A 150 -16.53 1.25 10.93
CA ALA A 150 -17.59 0.51 10.27
C ALA A 150 -17.88 -0.83 10.96
N TYR A 151 -16.86 -1.53 11.46
CA TYR A 151 -17.02 -2.77 12.22
C TYR A 151 -17.72 -2.55 13.58
N GLN A 152 -17.43 -1.43 14.27
CA GLN A 152 -18.20 -1.04 15.47
C GLN A 152 -19.67 -0.70 15.14
N ALA A 153 -19.95 -0.17 13.95
CA ALA A 153 -21.32 0.04 13.47
C ALA A 153 -22.00 -1.26 13.00
N GLN A 154 -21.25 -2.28 12.58
CA GLN A 154 -21.76 -3.55 12.04
C GLN A 154 -22.24 -4.56 13.08
N HIS A 155 -22.14 -4.27 14.38
CA HIS A 155 -22.99 -4.96 15.36
C HIS A 155 -24.45 -4.48 15.34
N ALA A 156 -24.80 -3.50 14.50
CA ALA A 156 -26.18 -3.04 14.33
C ALA A 156 -26.91 -3.59 13.08
N ASP A 157 -26.24 -4.07 12.03
CA ASP A 157 -26.95 -4.69 10.90
C ASP A 157 -26.04 -5.51 9.96
N PHE A 158 -26.29 -6.83 9.89
CA PHE A 158 -25.52 -7.84 9.12
C PHE A 158 -25.86 -7.85 7.61
N SER A 159 -26.63 -6.87 7.13
CA SER A 159 -27.19 -6.85 5.77
C SER A 159 -26.30 -6.18 4.72
N PHE A 160 -25.16 -5.59 5.10
CA PHE A 160 -24.34 -4.76 4.20
C PHE A 160 -23.33 -5.53 3.31
N PHE A 161 -22.97 -6.78 3.64
CA PHE A 161 -21.86 -7.48 2.97
C PHE A 161 -22.16 -8.10 1.59
N LEU A 162 -23.38 -7.98 1.05
CA LEU A 162 -23.74 -8.57 -0.25
C LEU A 162 -24.18 -7.55 -1.30
N GLN A 163 -24.01 -6.25 -1.06
CA GLN A 163 -24.51 -5.23 -1.97
C GLN A 163 -23.57 -4.02 -2.04
N ASP A 164 -22.45 -4.12 -2.76
CA ASP A 164 -22.01 -2.98 -3.59
C ASP A 164 -20.88 -3.36 -4.57
N ASN A 165 -21.30 -3.74 -5.78
CA ASN A 165 -20.59 -3.33 -6.99
C ASN A 165 -21.65 -2.51 -7.73
N THR A 166 -21.39 -1.22 -7.97
CA THR A 166 -22.30 -0.24 -8.61
C THR A 166 -23.36 0.32 -7.62
N LEU A 167 -23.30 1.56 -7.10
CA LEU A 167 -23.33 2.87 -7.80
C LEU A 167 -23.23 4.06 -6.81
N ILE A 168 -22.42 5.06 -7.19
CA ILE A 168 -22.74 6.50 -7.18
C ILE A 168 -23.01 7.19 -5.83
N GLY A 169 -21.99 7.91 -5.35
CA GLY A 169 -22.18 9.16 -4.60
C GLY A 169 -21.25 9.36 -3.40
N GLY A 170 -20.00 9.77 -3.63
CA GLY A 170 -19.32 10.63 -2.64
C GLY A 170 -17.93 10.28 -2.14
N SER A 171 -17.09 9.56 -2.87
CA SER A 171 -15.61 9.72 -2.83
C SER A 171 -15.00 8.72 -3.81
N GLN A 172 -14.17 9.18 -4.74
CA GLN A 172 -13.44 8.30 -5.63
C GLN A 172 -12.44 7.50 -4.79
N ASP A 173 -12.48 6.16 -4.87
CA ASP A 173 -11.63 5.30 -4.04
C ASP A 173 -10.16 5.57 -4.38
N TRP A 174 -9.38 5.99 -3.39
CA TRP A 174 -7.95 6.32 -3.59
C TRP A 174 -7.17 5.13 -4.17
N MET A 175 -7.63 3.90 -3.89
CA MET A 175 -7.09 2.66 -4.43
C MET A 175 -7.23 2.61 -5.94
N ASP A 176 -8.40 2.97 -6.49
CA ASP A 176 -8.62 3.01 -7.93
C ASP A 176 -7.73 4.09 -8.57
N CYS A 177 -7.62 5.25 -7.93
CA CYS A 177 -6.71 6.31 -8.37
C CYS A 177 -5.25 5.84 -8.40
N MET A 178 -4.80 5.14 -7.36
CA MET A 178 -3.42 4.69 -7.24
C MET A 178 -3.11 3.50 -8.15
N LEU A 179 -4.07 2.59 -8.37
CA LEU A 179 -3.92 1.48 -9.31
C LEU A 179 -3.74 2.00 -10.74
N VAL A 180 -4.53 2.99 -11.14
CA VAL A 180 -4.39 3.64 -12.45
C VAL A 180 -3.05 4.37 -12.55
N ALA A 181 -2.70 5.19 -11.55
CA ALA A 181 -1.51 6.03 -11.59
C ALA A 181 -0.18 5.26 -11.53
N VAL A 182 -0.14 4.15 -10.79
CA VAL A 182 1.10 3.37 -10.57
C VAL A 182 1.14 2.13 -11.45
N GLY A 183 -0.01 1.63 -11.93
CA GLY A 183 -0.10 0.42 -12.76
C GLY A 183 0.25 -0.86 -11.97
N VAL A 184 -0.05 -0.88 -10.67
CA VAL A 184 0.44 -1.93 -9.77
C VAL A 184 -0.74 -2.67 -9.13
N ASP A 185 -1.17 -3.76 -9.78
CA ASP A 185 -2.12 -4.76 -9.21
C ASP A 185 -1.68 -5.30 -7.84
N ALA A 186 -0.41 -5.11 -7.49
CA ALA A 186 0.16 -5.56 -6.24
C ALA A 186 -0.42 -4.93 -4.98
N ILE A 187 -1.06 -3.76 -5.08
CA ILE A 187 -1.52 -3.02 -3.90
C ILE A 187 -2.74 -3.72 -3.27
N ILE A 188 -3.47 -4.52 -4.05
CA ILE A 188 -4.71 -5.19 -3.62
C ILE A 188 -4.46 -6.17 -2.46
N GLU A 189 -3.31 -6.85 -2.41
CA GLU A 189 -2.96 -7.75 -1.30
C GLU A 189 -2.73 -7.01 0.03
N PHE A 190 -2.51 -5.70 -0.01
CA PHE A 190 -2.10 -4.90 1.14
C PHE A 190 -3.16 -3.93 1.64
N ALA A 191 -4.29 -3.81 0.94
CA ALA A 191 -5.40 -2.95 1.32
C ALA A 191 -6.23 -3.47 2.53
N LYS A 192 -5.89 -4.63 3.08
CA LYS A 192 -6.71 -5.35 4.08
C LYS A 192 -6.12 -5.35 5.50
N GLY A 193 -5.60 -4.25 6.02
CA GLY A 193 -5.24 -4.18 7.44
C GLY A 193 -4.25 -3.09 7.85
N ASN A 194 -3.75 -3.23 9.08
CA ASN A 194 -2.77 -2.34 9.70
C ASN A 194 -1.42 -2.41 8.96
N VAL A 195 -0.79 -1.26 8.76
CA VAL A 195 0.55 -1.20 8.13
C VAL A 195 1.60 -1.65 9.13
N THR A 196 2.08 -2.88 8.98
CA THR A 196 3.23 -3.36 9.74
C THR A 196 4.54 -3.05 9.01
N GLU A 197 5.65 -3.03 9.76
CA GLU A 197 6.99 -2.84 9.19
C GLU A 197 7.26 -3.86 8.06
N ALA A 198 6.88 -5.13 8.23
CA ALA A 198 7.07 -6.17 7.24
C ALA A 198 6.30 -5.89 5.93
N ILE A 199 5.06 -5.40 6.05
CA ILE A 199 4.23 -5.05 4.90
C ILE A 199 4.83 -3.85 4.16
N ALA A 200 5.20 -2.80 4.88
CA ALA A 200 5.81 -1.62 4.29
C ALA A 200 7.13 -1.94 3.58
N LYS A 201 7.97 -2.81 4.17
CA LYS A 201 9.18 -3.34 3.50
C LYS A 201 8.86 -4.07 2.19
N LYS A 202 7.79 -4.88 2.16
CA LYS A 202 7.34 -5.60 0.95
C LYS A 202 6.82 -4.63 -0.11
N ALA A 203 6.10 -3.58 0.29
CA ALA A 203 5.63 -2.52 -0.61
C ALA A 203 6.80 -1.77 -1.26
N ILE A 204 7.81 -1.36 -0.47
CA ILE A 204 9.04 -0.71 -0.96
C ILE A 204 9.68 -1.55 -2.06
N ARG A 205 9.92 -2.84 -1.83
CA ARG A 205 10.53 -3.75 -2.82
C ARG A 205 9.74 -3.84 -4.12
N LYS A 206 8.41 -3.89 -4.01
CA LYS A 206 7.54 -4.06 -5.18
C LYS A 206 7.50 -2.78 -6.01
N ILE A 207 7.37 -1.62 -5.37
CA ILE A 207 7.40 -0.31 -6.04
C ILE A 207 8.78 -0.03 -6.65
N ALA A 208 9.86 -0.39 -5.93
CA ALA A 208 11.23 -0.26 -6.42
C ALA A 208 11.41 -0.90 -7.79
N SER A 209 10.81 -2.06 -8.02
CA SER A 209 11.01 -2.80 -9.27
C SER A 209 10.38 -2.18 -10.53
N ARG A 210 9.48 -1.18 -10.42
CA ARG A 210 8.60 -0.79 -11.55
C ARG A 210 8.61 0.68 -11.98
N THR A 211 9.14 1.60 -11.20
CA THR A 211 8.97 3.05 -11.44
C THR A 211 10.22 3.72 -12.01
N LEU A 212 10.03 4.54 -13.05
CA LEU A 212 11.09 5.10 -13.92
C LEU A 212 11.77 6.37 -13.37
N GLY A 213 12.04 6.43 -12.07
CA GLY A 213 12.70 7.58 -11.41
C GLY A 213 11.79 8.81 -11.23
N TRP A 214 12.38 10.00 -11.12
CA TRP A 214 11.68 11.25 -10.75
C TRP A 214 10.52 11.60 -11.68
N VAL A 215 10.72 11.48 -12.99
CA VAL A 215 9.69 11.78 -13.99
C VAL A 215 8.51 10.81 -13.86
N GLY A 216 8.79 9.51 -13.69
CA GLY A 216 7.73 8.51 -13.55
C GLY A 216 6.90 8.72 -12.30
N VAL A 217 7.53 9.04 -11.17
CA VAL A 217 6.82 9.34 -9.92
C VAL A 217 6.03 10.65 -10.03
N ALA A 218 6.58 11.67 -10.69
CA ALA A 218 5.86 12.93 -10.89
C ALA A 218 4.60 12.73 -11.73
N LEU A 219 4.69 11.93 -12.80
CA LEU A 219 3.53 11.60 -13.63
C LEU A 219 2.48 10.81 -12.82
N ALA A 220 2.90 9.82 -12.05
CA ALA A 220 2.00 9.07 -11.18
C ALA A 220 1.34 9.98 -10.13
N LEU A 221 2.08 10.91 -9.52
CA LEU A 221 1.50 11.86 -8.57
C LEU A 221 0.53 12.83 -9.25
N TYR A 222 0.82 13.26 -10.48
CA TYR A 222 -0.11 14.08 -11.26
C TYR A 222 -1.39 13.32 -11.62
N GLU A 223 -1.31 12.07 -12.05
CA GLU A 223 -2.51 11.27 -12.32
C GLU A 223 -3.32 11.02 -11.05
N TYR A 224 -2.62 10.75 -9.94
CA TYR A 224 -3.23 10.59 -8.63
C TYR A 224 -3.92 11.88 -8.17
N GLY A 225 -3.26 13.03 -8.24
CA GLY A 225 -3.82 14.33 -7.84
C GLY A 225 -5.03 14.74 -8.66
N ASN A 226 -5.01 14.48 -9.97
CA ASN A 226 -6.14 14.68 -10.86
C ASN A 226 -7.34 13.77 -10.46
N CYS A 227 -7.07 12.52 -10.13
CA CYS A 227 -8.09 11.58 -9.67
C CYS A 227 -8.67 11.96 -8.31
N MET A 228 -7.86 12.56 -7.43
CA MET A 228 -8.28 13.08 -6.13
C MET A 228 -8.92 14.48 -6.20
N GLY A 229 -9.01 15.10 -7.39
CA GLY A 229 -9.61 16.41 -7.60
C GLY A 229 -8.85 17.57 -6.94
N TRP A 230 -7.52 17.50 -6.90
CA TRP A 230 -6.70 18.60 -6.36
C TRP A 230 -6.64 19.82 -7.29
N TYR A 231 -6.95 19.64 -8.56
CA TYR A 231 -7.02 20.67 -9.60
C TYR A 231 -8.01 20.31 -10.70
#